data_AF-A0A7V8F435-F1
#
_entry.id   AF-A0A7V8F435-F1
#
_cell.length_a   1.000
_cell.length_b   1.000
_cell.length_c   1.000
_cell.angle_alpha   90.00
_cell.angle_beta   90.00
_cell.angle_gamma   90.00
#
_symmetry.space_group_name_H-M   'P 1'
#
loop_
_entity.id
_entity.type
_entity.pdbx_description
1 polymer ?
#
loop_
_entity_poly.entity_id
_entity_poly.type
_entity_poly.pdbx_seq_one_letter_code
_entity_poly.pdbx_strand_id
1 'polypeptide(L)'
;MKKVLFVGTLLFSGLSVAGEQVLLMDQVQRKAGDQVRLADMSYVLYRQRPCSLPIVHAKDMRGGTVRYGDGSHKLCWGLTLRNDVVIVDDLGESTPAVPISIYRAAELRGEGLAVITKAN
;
A
#
# COMPACT_ATOMS: atom_id res chain seq x y z
N MET A 1 45.34 2.17 -40.86
CA MET A 1 44.75 2.67 -39.59
C MET A 1 43.24 2.47 -39.68
N LYS A 2 42.65 1.30 -39.39
CA LYS A 2 42.19 0.80 -38.09
C LYS A 2 41.54 1.88 -37.20
N LYS A 3 40.20 1.96 -37.18
CA LYS A 3 39.33 1.58 -36.04
C LYS A 3 37.88 2.07 -36.25
N VAL A 4 36.96 1.14 -36.45
CA VAL A 4 35.84 0.81 -35.54
C VAL A 4 34.76 1.89 -35.44
N LEU A 5 33.69 1.74 -36.21
CA LEU A 5 32.36 2.29 -35.90
C LEU A 5 31.53 1.13 -35.35
N PHE A 6 31.35 1.12 -34.02
CA PHE A 6 30.46 0.19 -33.33
C PHE A 6 29.42 1.00 -32.55
N VAL A 7 28.16 0.84 -32.99
CA VAL A 7 26.94 0.57 -32.22
C VAL A 7 26.63 1.44 -30.99
N GLY A 8 25.40 1.99 -30.99
CA GLY A 8 24.70 2.43 -29.79
C GLY A 8 23.19 2.23 -29.96
N THR A 9 22.75 0.98 -30.03
CA THR A 9 21.34 0.57 -30.05
C THR A 9 20.63 1.10 -28.80
N LEU A 10 19.62 1.95 -29.00
CA LEU A 10 18.72 2.43 -27.95
C LEU A 10 17.88 1.27 -27.42
N LEU A 11 18.33 0.65 -26.33
CA LEU A 11 17.50 -0.23 -25.51
C LEU A 11 16.53 0.63 -24.70
N PHE A 12 15.34 0.87 -25.25
CA PHE A 12 14.17 1.23 -24.45
C PHE A 12 13.72 0.00 -23.68
N SER A 13 14.37 -0.28 -22.56
CA SER A 13 13.90 -1.24 -21.58
C SER A 13 12.58 -0.70 -21.02
N GLY A 14 11.47 -1.38 -21.33
CA GLY A 14 10.16 -1.07 -20.77
C GLY A 14 10.23 -1.00 -19.25
N LEU A 15 10.05 0.20 -18.70
CA LEU A 15 9.75 0.37 -17.30
C LEU A 15 8.40 -0.30 -17.07
N SER A 16 8.41 -1.55 -16.62
CA SER A 16 7.28 -2.07 -15.85
C SER A 16 7.13 -1.11 -14.68
N VAL A 17 6.15 -0.21 -14.79
CA VAL A 17 5.67 0.57 -13.66
C VAL A 17 5.12 -0.46 -12.69
N ALA A 18 5.97 -0.94 -11.78
CA ALA A 18 5.54 -1.80 -10.70
C ALA A 18 4.47 -1.01 -9.94
N GLY A 19 3.24 -1.51 -9.95
CA GLY A 19 2.13 -0.82 -9.32
C GLY A 19 2.41 -0.64 -7.82
N GLU A 20 1.88 0.44 -7.27
CA GLU A 20 2.04 0.75 -5.86
C GLU A 20 1.50 -0.40 -5.00
N GLN A 21 2.30 -0.83 -4.02
CA GLN A 21 1.93 -1.92 -3.13
C GLN A 21 1.09 -1.39 -1.97
N VAL A 22 -0.03 -2.06 -1.73
CA VAL A 22 -0.97 -1.75 -0.63
C VAL A 22 -1.25 -3.00 0.19
N LEU A 23 -1.60 -2.80 1.47
CA LEU A 23 -2.14 -3.84 2.33
C LEU A 23 -3.62 -3.55 2.55
N LEU A 24 -4.45 -4.55 2.31
CA LEU A 24 -5.91 -4.42 2.34
C LEU A 24 -6.50 -5.29 3.45
N MET A 25 -7.49 -4.75 4.14
CA MET A 25 -8.34 -5.54 5.02
C MET A 25 -9.81 -5.36 4.63
N ASP A 26 -10.49 -6.48 4.43
CA ASP A 26 -11.94 -6.57 4.32
C ASP A 26 -12.42 -7.83 5.07
N GLN A 27 -13.73 -8.00 5.19
CA GLN A 27 -14.35 -9.18 5.81
C GLN A 27 -14.58 -10.32 4.80
N VAL A 28 -14.25 -10.12 3.52
CA VAL A 28 -14.57 -11.04 2.43
C VAL A 28 -13.35 -11.89 2.14
N GLN A 29 -13.52 -13.21 1.94
CA GLN A 29 -12.40 -14.04 1.53
C GLN A 29 -12.03 -13.73 0.08
N ARG A 30 -10.80 -13.26 -0.14
CA ARG A 30 -10.23 -12.93 -1.45
C ARG A 30 -8.99 -13.76 -1.73
N LYS A 31 -8.79 -14.15 -2.98
CA LYS A 31 -7.65 -14.94 -3.44
C LYS A 31 -6.68 -14.07 -4.25
N ALA A 32 -5.44 -14.53 -4.39
CA ALA A 32 -4.49 -13.91 -5.29
C ALA A 32 -5.04 -13.92 -6.74
N GLY A 33 -4.91 -12.80 -7.43
CA GLY A 33 -5.49 -12.54 -8.75
C GLY A 33 -6.84 -11.82 -8.72
N ASP A 34 -7.54 -11.78 -7.58
CA ASP A 34 -8.81 -11.08 -7.47
C ASP A 34 -8.64 -9.58 -7.66
N GLN A 35 -9.53 -8.96 -8.44
CA GLN A 35 -9.66 -7.52 -8.54
C GLN A 35 -10.60 -7.00 -7.46
N VAL A 36 -10.18 -5.95 -6.77
CA VAL A 36 -10.95 -5.30 -5.71
C VAL A 36 -10.97 -3.79 -5.90
N ARG A 37 -12.07 -3.17 -5.50
CA ARG A 37 -12.14 -1.71 -5.38
C ARG A 37 -11.67 -1.30 -4.00
N LEU A 38 -10.78 -0.32 -3.93
CA LEU A 38 -10.29 0.23 -2.66
C LEU A 38 -11.43 0.78 -1.80
N ALA A 39 -12.48 1.30 -2.44
CA ALA A 39 -13.67 1.83 -1.76
C ALA A 39 -14.47 0.77 -0.99
N ASP A 40 -14.29 -0.51 -1.32
CA ASP A 40 -14.97 -1.63 -0.65
C ASP A 40 -14.15 -2.17 0.53
N MET A 41 -12.91 -1.71 0.71
CA MET A 41 -11.99 -2.19 1.74
C MET A 41 -12.20 -1.41 3.03
N SER A 42 -12.22 -2.10 4.17
CA SER A 42 -12.27 -1.45 5.48
C SER A 42 -10.99 -0.68 5.75
N TYR A 43 -9.83 -1.22 5.35
CA TYR A 43 -8.53 -0.54 5.46
C TYR A 43 -7.74 -0.66 4.17
N VAL A 44 -7.08 0.43 3.80
CA VAL A 44 -6.12 0.50 2.69
C VAL A 44 -4.84 1.14 3.23
N LEU A 45 -3.79 0.36 3.37
CA LEU A 45 -2.51 0.79 3.90
C LEU A 45 -1.50 0.91 2.75
N TYR A 46 -1.14 2.13 2.38
CA TYR A 46 -0.18 2.36 1.30
C TYR A 46 1.24 2.15 1.83
N ARG A 47 2.06 1.33 1.16
CA ARG A 47 3.42 1.02 1.66
C ARG A 47 4.43 2.15 1.41
N GLN A 48 4.17 2.98 0.42
CA GLN A 48 5.13 3.97 -0.08
C GLN A 48 4.70 5.41 0.18
N ARG A 49 3.41 5.68 0.39
CA ARG A 49 2.94 7.04 0.65
C ARG A 49 3.33 7.48 2.06
N PRO A 50 3.93 8.66 2.22
CA PRO A 50 4.23 9.18 3.56
C PRO A 50 2.94 9.45 4.34
N CYS A 51 3.04 9.36 5.67
CA CYS A 51 1.98 9.85 6.56
C CYS A 51 1.75 11.35 6.31
N SER A 52 0.49 11.75 6.15
CA SER A 52 0.11 13.16 5.93
C SER A 52 -0.49 13.83 7.17
N LEU A 53 -0.72 13.07 8.24
CA LEU A 53 -1.25 13.59 9.49
C LEU A 53 -0.13 14.26 10.31
N PRO A 54 -0.44 15.30 11.09
CA PRO A 54 0.53 16.05 11.89
C PRO A 54 0.94 15.30 13.17
N ILE A 55 1.36 14.04 13.03
CA ILE A 55 1.79 13.18 14.14
C ILE A 55 3.28 13.42 14.42
N VAL A 56 3.59 13.74 15.68
CA VAL A 56 4.97 13.90 16.13
C VAL A 56 5.72 12.57 16.02
N HIS A 57 6.96 12.60 15.52
CA HIS A 57 7.82 11.42 15.33
C HIS A 57 7.33 10.38 14.29
N ALA A 58 6.40 10.72 13.41
CA ALA A 58 5.83 9.79 12.40
C ALA A 58 6.71 9.53 11.16
N LYS A 59 8.03 9.75 11.22
CA LYS A 59 8.94 9.64 10.04
C LYS A 59 8.88 8.26 9.36
N ASP A 60 8.65 7.22 10.14
CA ASP A 60 8.60 5.84 9.67
C ASP A 60 7.17 5.35 9.40
N MET A 61 6.16 6.20 9.62
CA MET A 61 4.77 5.89 9.32
C MET A 61 4.45 6.14 7.84
N ARG A 62 3.39 5.48 7.37
CA ARG A 62 2.88 5.57 6.01
C ARG A 62 1.42 5.95 6.01
N GLY A 63 0.96 6.54 4.92
CA GLY A 63 -0.43 6.93 4.75
C GLY A 63 -1.34 5.73 4.49
N GLY A 64 -2.60 5.89 4.85
CA GLY A 64 -3.66 4.94 4.57
C GLY A 64 -5.02 5.60 4.56
N THR A 65 -6.04 4.78 4.33
CA THR A 65 -7.43 5.13 4.57
C THR A 65 -8.14 4.03 5.34
N VAL A 66 -9.09 4.40 6.17
CA VAL A 66 -10.00 3.49 6.86
C VAL A 66 -11.43 3.91 6.59
N ARG A 67 -12.33 2.93 6.51
CA ARG A 67 -13.77 3.17 6.44
C ARG A 67 -14.44 2.74 7.74
N TYR A 68 -15.07 3.69 8.40
CA TYR A 68 -15.98 3.46 9.51
C TYR A 68 -16.99 4.62 9.58
N GLY A 69 -18.10 4.41 10.30
CA GLY A 69 -19.07 5.47 10.57
C GLY A 69 -19.58 6.19 9.33
N ASP A 70 -19.22 7.46 9.23
CA ASP A 70 -19.70 8.44 8.26
C ASP A 70 -18.88 8.51 6.97
N GLY A 71 -17.76 7.79 6.85
CA GLY A 71 -17.03 7.82 5.60
C GLY A 71 -15.68 7.14 5.56
N SER A 72 -14.81 7.77 4.76
CA SER A 72 -13.43 7.34 4.54
C SER A 72 -12.52 8.35 5.20
N HIS A 73 -11.77 7.90 6.19
CA HIS A 73 -10.87 8.70 7.00
C HIS A 73 -9.44 8.48 6.57
N LYS A 74 -8.61 9.52 6.71
CA LYS A 74 -7.17 9.37 6.55
C LYS A 74 -6.59 8.72 7.79
N LEU A 75 -5.55 7.92 7.60
CA LEU A 75 -4.78 7.38 8.71
C LEU A 75 -3.30 7.39 8.41
N CYS A 76 -2.53 7.24 9.46
CA CYS A 76 -1.14 6.85 9.40
C CYS A 76 -0.95 5.49 10.07
N TRP A 77 -0.12 4.65 9.48
CA TRP A 77 0.18 3.34 10.01
C TRP A 77 1.69 3.07 10.05
N GLY A 78 2.11 2.17 10.92
CA GLY A 78 3.50 1.74 11.04
C GLY A 78 3.59 0.30 11.53
N LEU A 79 4.82 -0.19 11.68
CA LEU A 79 5.09 -1.52 12.23
C LEU A 79 5.75 -1.43 13.59
N THR A 80 5.31 -2.27 14.51
CA THR A 80 6.01 -2.51 15.78
C THR A 80 7.22 -3.43 15.55
N LEU A 81 8.07 -3.60 16.57
CA LEU A 81 9.18 -4.57 16.54
C LEU A 81 8.72 -6.02 16.36
N ARG A 82 7.46 -6.32 16.69
CA ARG A 82 6.85 -7.64 16.50
C ARG A 82 6.19 -7.81 15.13
N ASN A 83 6.34 -6.83 14.24
CA ASN A 83 5.71 -6.80 12.92
C ASN A 83 4.17 -6.70 12.99
N ASP A 84 3.66 -6.10 14.06
CA ASP A 84 2.25 -5.75 14.18
C ASP A 84 2.01 -4.36 13.57
N VAL A 85 0.88 -4.19 12.91
CA VAL A 85 0.41 -2.93 12.37
C VAL A 85 -0.18 -2.09 13.49
N VAL A 86 0.33 -0.87 13.65
CA VAL A 86 -0.27 0.18 14.48
C VAL A 86 -0.86 1.26 13.59
N ILE A 87 -2.04 1.78 13.95
CA ILE A 87 -2.78 2.79 13.18
C ILE A 87 -3.14 3.95 14.10
N VAL A 88 -3.04 5.16 13.56
CA VAL A 88 -3.60 6.39 14.12
C VAL A 88 -4.37 7.10 13.02
N ASP A 89 -5.64 7.42 13.23
CA ASP A 89 -6.48 8.09 12.22
C ASP A 89 -6.49 9.63 12.37
N ASP A 90 -7.28 10.28 11.51
CA ASP A 90 -7.41 11.74 11.49
C ASP A 90 -8.21 12.33 12.65
N LEU A 91 -8.85 11.49 13.47
CA LEU A 91 -9.45 11.87 14.76
C LEU A 91 -8.48 11.70 15.93
N GLY A 92 -7.31 11.12 15.69
CA GLY A 92 -6.31 10.83 16.71
C GLY A 92 -6.60 9.54 17.49
N GLU A 93 -7.55 8.73 17.03
CA GLU A 93 -7.83 7.43 17.63
C GLU A 93 -6.76 6.42 17.19
N SER A 94 -6.37 5.53 18.09
CA SER A 94 -5.41 4.47 17.81
C SER A 94 -6.02 3.10 18.00
N THR A 95 -5.81 2.20 17.04
CA THR A 95 -6.22 0.80 17.20
C THR A 95 -5.16 0.03 17.99
N PRO A 96 -5.55 -1.01 18.76
CA PRO A 96 -4.60 -2.00 19.25
C PRO A 96 -3.75 -2.55 18.10
N ALA A 97 -2.46 -2.80 18.35
CA ALA A 97 -1.58 -3.35 17.33
C ALA A 97 -2.01 -4.77 16.96
N VAL A 98 -2.08 -5.05 15.66
CA VAL A 98 -2.55 -6.34 15.13
C VAL A 98 -1.54 -6.94 14.15
N PRO A 99 -1.41 -8.28 14.05
CA PRO A 99 -0.42 -8.89 13.16
C PRO A 99 -0.60 -8.45 11.70
N ILE A 100 0.48 -8.08 11.01
CA ILE A 100 0.41 -7.71 9.59
C ILE A 100 -0.22 -8.81 8.71
N SER A 101 -0.17 -10.07 9.15
CA SER A 101 -0.75 -11.22 8.45
C SER A 101 -2.28 -11.18 8.29
N ILE A 102 -2.99 -10.27 8.98
CA ILE A 102 -4.42 -10.08 8.74
C ILE A 102 -4.71 -9.24 7.49
N TYR A 103 -3.70 -8.57 6.93
CA TYR A 103 -3.84 -7.74 5.74
C TYR A 103 -3.32 -8.48 4.50
N ARG A 104 -4.10 -8.42 3.42
CA ARG A 104 -3.73 -9.01 2.13
C ARG A 104 -2.86 -8.03 1.35
N ALA A 105 -1.80 -8.53 0.71
CA ALA A 105 -1.00 -7.71 -0.17
C ALA A 105 -1.70 -7.58 -1.53
N ALA A 106 -1.70 -6.36 -2.07
CA ALA A 106 -2.24 -6.07 -3.38
C ALA A 106 -1.39 -5.03 -4.11
N GLU A 107 -1.53 -5.00 -5.43
CA GLU A 107 -0.89 -4.05 -6.31
C GLU A 107 -1.94 -3.15 -6.95
N LEU A 108 -1.77 -1.82 -6.86
CA LEU A 108 -2.66 -0.87 -7.52
C LEU A 108 -2.55 -0.98 -9.04
N ARG A 109 -3.70 -0.98 -9.72
CA ARG A 109 -3.82 -1.07 -11.19
C ARG A 109 -4.46 0.17 -11.82
N GLY A 110 -4.54 1.27 -11.08
CA GLY A 110 -5.17 2.51 -11.51
C GLY A 110 -5.94 3.15 -10.35
N GLU A 111 -6.77 4.15 -10.66
CA GLU A 111 -7.56 4.86 -9.65
C GLU A 111 -8.58 3.91 -8.99
N GLY A 112 -8.35 3.63 -7.70
CA GLY A 112 -9.31 2.90 -6.87
C GLY A 112 -9.40 1.40 -7.12
N LEU A 113 -8.54 0.81 -7.96
CA LEU A 113 -8.51 -0.62 -8.26
C LEU A 113 -7.19 -1.25 -7.84
N ALA A 114 -7.26 -2.44 -7.23
CA ALA A 114 -6.12 -3.24 -6.86
C ALA A 114 -6.31 -4.71 -7.23
N VAL A 115 -5.20 -5.40 -7.48
CA VAL A 115 -5.16 -6.86 -7.66
C VAL A 115 -4.47 -7.49 -6.47
N ILE A 116 -5.13 -8.44 -5.80
CA ILE A 116 -4.53 -9.17 -4.68
C ILE A 116 -3.33 -9.97 -5.21
N THR A 117 -2.15 -9.76 -4.64
CA THR A 117 -0.91 -10.48 -5.00
C THR A 117 -0.60 -11.60 -4.01
N LYS A 118 -1.07 -11.48 -2.76
CA LYS A 118 -0.96 -12.52 -1.74
C LYS A 118 -2.21 -12.52 -0.87
N ALA A 119 -2.89 -13.66 -0.85
CA ALA A 119 -3.92 -13.96 0.14
C ALA A 119 -3.27 -14.41 1.45
N ASN A 120 -3.95 -14.16 2.57
CA ASN A 120 -3.52 -14.57 3.91
C ASN A 120 -3.74 -16.05 4.15
#